data_AF-A0A940V853-F1
#
_entry.id   AF-A0A940V853-F1
#
_cell.length_a   1.000
_cell.length_b   1.000
_cell.length_c   1.000
_cell.angle_alpha   90.00
_cell.angle_beta   90.00
_cell.angle_gamma   90.00
#
_symmetry.space_group_name_H-M   'P 1'
#
loop_
_entity.id
_entity.type
_entity.pdbx_description
1 polymer ?
#
loop_
_entity_poly.entity_id
_entity_poly.type
_entity_poly.pdbx_seq_one_letter_code
_entity_poly.pdbx_strand_id
1 'polypeptide(L)'
;QVPLVRFETRYPDEPRPRAALAACEAWARGQIKMPEAKRAILAAHAVAKAIEDKECIALVHAIGQAGSTVHTETHALGLVFYELTALVLRVGLEQCDAVVSEKIAWYCERLSYWQDHSDDREISWAKFLLDDARPNPEQLRNEKHRTLKS
;
A
#
# COMPACT_ATOMS: atom_id res chain seq x y z
N GLN A 1 5.74 6.48 -11.33
CA GLN A 1 6.79 5.97 -10.41
C GLN A 1 6.14 5.44 -9.15
N VAL A 2 6.76 4.47 -8.47
CA VAL A 2 6.27 3.87 -7.21
C VAL A 2 6.48 4.88 -6.05
N PRO A 3 5.60 4.96 -5.03
CA PRO A 3 5.64 6.00 -3.99
C PRO A 3 7.00 6.17 -3.30
N LEU A 4 7.69 5.06 -3.01
CA LEU A 4 8.98 5.08 -2.34
C LEU A 4 10.02 5.86 -3.16
N VAL A 5 10.18 5.52 -4.44
CA VAL A 5 11.17 6.16 -5.32
C VAL A 5 10.93 7.67 -5.37
N ARG A 6 9.65 8.08 -5.49
CA ARG A 6 9.28 9.48 -5.52
C ARG A 6 9.61 10.19 -4.22
N PHE A 7 9.28 9.60 -3.08
CA PHE A 7 9.61 10.16 -1.76
C PHE A 7 11.12 10.36 -1.59
N GLU A 8 11.92 9.36 -1.97
CA GLU A 8 13.38 9.39 -1.83
C GLU A 8 14.06 10.42 -2.74
N THR A 9 13.45 10.78 -3.87
CA THR A 9 13.96 11.89 -4.68
C THR A 9 13.95 13.23 -3.92
N ARG A 10 13.05 13.37 -2.93
CA ARG A 10 12.88 14.60 -2.14
C ARG A 10 13.56 14.52 -0.78
N TYR A 11 13.59 13.33 -0.18
CA TYR A 11 14.15 13.04 1.14
C TYR A 11 15.07 11.80 1.09
N PRO A 12 16.26 11.88 0.45
CA PRO A 12 17.15 10.73 0.26
C PRO A 12 17.72 10.20 1.57
N ASP A 13 17.89 11.06 2.57
CA ASP A 13 18.46 10.72 3.88
C ASP A 13 17.40 10.29 4.91
N GLU A 14 16.15 10.08 4.50
CA GLU A 14 15.05 9.64 5.36
C GLU A 14 14.78 8.13 5.16
N PRO A 15 15.42 7.24 5.94
CA PRO A 15 15.40 5.80 5.67
C PRO A 15 14.12 5.10 6.10
N ARG A 16 13.29 5.74 6.95
CA ARG A 16 12.15 5.07 7.62
C ARG A 16 11.14 4.46 6.63
N PRO A 17 10.74 5.11 5.52
CA PRO A 17 9.81 4.51 4.56
C PRO A 17 10.36 3.27 3.84
N ARG A 18 11.64 3.27 3.47
CA ARG A 18 12.30 2.09 2.87
C ARG A 18 12.43 0.96 3.88
N ALA A 19 12.85 1.28 5.10
CA ALA A 19 12.98 0.31 6.18
C ALA A 19 11.62 -0.35 6.52
N ALA A 20 10.53 0.40 6.45
CA ALA A 20 9.19 -0.14 6.63
C ALA A 20 8.83 -1.17 5.55
N LEU A 21 9.06 -0.86 4.27
CA LEU A 21 8.77 -1.81 3.19
C LEU A 21 9.64 -3.08 3.28
N ALA A 22 10.92 -2.94 3.63
CA ALA A 22 11.80 -4.07 3.84
C ALA A 22 11.33 -4.95 5.02
N ALA A 23 10.89 -4.35 6.12
CA ALA A 23 10.34 -5.08 7.26
C ALA A 23 9.01 -5.77 6.90
N CYS A 24 8.14 -5.12 6.11
CA CYS A 24 6.91 -5.72 5.62
C CYS A 24 7.19 -6.92 4.71
N GLU A 25 8.18 -6.82 3.81
CA GLU A 25 8.61 -7.96 3.00
C GLU A 25 9.14 -9.10 3.86
N ALA A 26 10.02 -8.82 4.83
CA ALA A 26 10.54 -9.82 5.75
C ALA A 26 9.42 -10.48 6.57
N TRP A 27 8.41 -9.71 6.99
CA TRP A 27 7.25 -10.22 7.70
C TRP A 27 6.37 -11.09 6.81
N ALA A 28 6.11 -10.66 5.57
CA ALA A 28 5.35 -11.43 4.60
C ALA A 28 6.05 -12.76 4.25
N ARG A 29 7.38 -12.80 4.30
CA ARG A 29 8.20 -14.02 4.15
C ARG A 29 8.35 -14.83 5.45
N GLY A 30 7.76 -14.39 6.56
CA GLY A 30 7.81 -15.09 7.85
C GLY A 30 9.15 -15.00 8.58
N GLN A 31 10.05 -14.11 8.15
CA GLN A 31 11.40 -13.93 8.70
C GLN A 31 11.38 -13.13 10.02
N ILE A 32 10.42 -12.24 10.17
CA ILE A 32 10.18 -11.45 11.40
C ILE A 32 8.73 -11.56 11.84
N LYS A 33 8.44 -11.17 13.08
CA LYS A 33 7.09 -11.18 13.65
C LYS A 33 6.40 -9.82 13.44
N MET A 34 5.06 -9.84 13.42
CA MET A 34 4.22 -8.63 13.27
C MET A 34 4.66 -7.44 14.13
N PRO A 35 4.99 -7.58 15.44
CA PRO A 35 5.36 -6.40 16.25
C PRO A 35 6.57 -5.64 15.71
N GLU A 36 7.51 -6.33 15.05
CA GLU A 36 8.69 -5.71 14.45
C GLU A 36 8.35 -4.93 13.18
N ALA A 37 7.61 -5.54 12.25
CA ALA A 37 7.10 -4.83 11.07
C ALA A 37 6.20 -3.64 11.46
N LYS A 38 5.32 -3.83 12.45
CA LYS A 38 4.43 -2.77 12.96
C LYS A 38 5.23 -1.56 13.46
N ARG A 39 6.33 -1.76 14.20
CA ARG A 39 7.19 -0.65 14.63
C ARG A 39 7.77 0.11 13.42
N ALA A 40 8.23 -0.60 12.39
CA ALA A 40 8.78 0.02 11.19
C ALA A 40 7.72 0.81 10.41
N ILE A 41 6.51 0.25 10.24
CA ILE A 41 5.36 0.93 9.63
C ILE A 41 5.00 2.21 10.39
N LEU A 42 4.91 2.14 11.72
CA LEU A 42 4.63 3.32 12.56
C LEU A 42 5.74 4.38 12.46
N ALA A 43 7.01 3.95 12.35
CA ALA A 43 8.13 4.86 12.13
C ALA A 43 8.03 5.58 10.77
N ALA A 44 7.61 4.88 9.70
CA ALA A 44 7.34 5.51 8.42
C ALA A 44 6.20 6.53 8.49
N HIS A 45 5.09 6.21 9.17
CA HIS A 45 4.01 7.19 9.39
C HIS A 45 4.45 8.39 10.22
N ALA A 46 5.37 8.21 11.17
CA ALA A 46 5.89 9.31 11.98
C ALA A 46 6.67 10.36 11.14
N VAL A 47 7.16 10.00 9.96
CA VAL A 47 7.78 10.96 9.02
C VAL A 47 6.81 12.07 8.64
N ALA A 48 5.51 11.77 8.50
CA ALA A 48 4.49 12.77 8.16
C ALA A 48 4.42 13.95 9.15
N LYS A 49 4.87 13.73 10.40
CA LYS A 49 4.93 14.78 11.43
C LYS A 49 6.25 15.55 11.45
N ALA A 50 7.25 15.10 10.69
CA ALA A 50 8.60 15.64 10.68
C ALA A 50 8.90 16.48 9.42
N ILE A 51 7.95 16.55 8.46
CA ILE A 51 8.11 17.26 7.20
C ILE A 51 6.88 18.13 6.91
N GLU A 52 7.04 19.16 6.09
CA GLU A 52 5.95 20.07 5.69
C GLU A 52 5.48 19.85 4.24
N ASP A 53 6.22 19.06 3.47
CA ASP A 53 5.92 18.77 2.06
C ASP A 53 4.68 17.87 1.93
N LYS A 54 3.57 18.47 1.52
CA LYS A 54 2.26 17.79 1.43
C LYS A 54 2.26 16.58 0.49
N GLU A 55 2.96 16.66 -0.65
CA GLU A 55 3.09 15.52 -1.57
C GLU A 55 3.76 14.36 -0.82
N CYS A 56 4.90 14.65 -0.16
CA CYS A 56 5.66 13.63 0.54
C CYS A 56 4.96 13.08 1.79
N ILE A 57 4.17 13.90 2.50
CA ILE A 57 3.29 13.45 3.59
C ILE A 57 2.29 12.41 3.07
N ALA A 58 1.64 12.67 1.93
CA ALA A 58 0.74 11.70 1.32
C ALA A 58 1.49 10.43 0.89
N LEU A 59 2.69 10.56 0.29
CA LEU A 59 3.51 9.40 -0.09
C LEU A 59 3.89 8.50 1.09
N VAL A 60 4.28 9.05 2.25
CA VAL A 60 4.62 8.22 3.42
C VAL A 60 3.40 7.51 4.00
N HIS A 61 2.20 8.13 3.92
CA HIS A 61 0.97 7.43 4.25
C HIS A 61 0.68 6.29 3.27
N ALA A 62 0.87 6.51 1.96
CA ALA A 62 0.71 5.47 0.95
C ALA A 62 1.65 4.27 1.20
N ILE A 63 2.91 4.55 1.53
CA ILE A 63 3.93 3.52 1.83
C ILE A 63 3.57 2.72 3.09
N GLY A 64 3.16 3.39 4.17
CA GLY A 64 2.73 2.70 5.40
C GLY A 64 1.48 1.83 5.20
N GLN A 65 0.51 2.30 4.41
CA GLN A 65 -0.67 1.53 4.04
C GLN A 65 -0.31 0.33 3.16
N ALA A 66 0.56 0.51 2.15
CA ALA A 66 1.07 -0.58 1.32
C ALA A 66 1.73 -1.68 2.17
N GLY A 67 2.60 -1.31 3.12
CA GLY A 67 3.22 -2.26 4.02
C GLY A 67 2.24 -2.96 4.98
N SER A 68 1.15 -2.28 5.34
CA SER A 68 0.12 -2.82 6.22
C SER A 68 -0.79 -3.86 5.54
N THR A 69 -0.71 -4.02 4.22
CA THR A 69 -1.45 -5.07 3.48
C THR A 69 -1.08 -6.49 3.93
N VAL A 70 0.13 -6.69 4.44
CA VAL A 70 0.56 -7.95 5.06
C VAL A 70 -0.29 -8.29 6.29
N HIS A 71 -0.85 -7.29 6.98
CA HIS A 71 -1.77 -7.51 8.09
C HIS A 71 -3.17 -7.88 7.60
N THR A 72 -3.69 -7.10 6.65
CA THR A 72 -5.02 -7.25 6.04
C THR A 72 -5.08 -6.48 4.73
N GLU A 73 -5.75 -7.09 3.76
CA GLU A 73 -6.08 -6.60 2.42
C GLU A 73 -6.74 -5.22 2.42
N THR A 74 -7.49 -4.85 3.46
CA THR A 74 -8.23 -3.58 3.55
C THR A 74 -7.31 -2.34 3.46
N HIS A 75 -6.04 -2.49 3.84
CA HIS A 75 -5.04 -1.43 3.71
C HIS A 75 -4.64 -1.12 2.26
N ALA A 76 -4.93 -2.00 1.31
CA ALA A 76 -4.56 -1.81 -0.11
C ALA A 76 -5.20 -0.56 -0.71
N LEU A 77 -6.46 -0.27 -0.34
CA LEU A 77 -7.13 0.97 -0.76
C LEU A 77 -6.42 2.22 -0.20
N GLY A 78 -5.81 2.12 0.98
CA GLY A 78 -5.03 3.20 1.57
C GLY A 78 -3.83 3.59 0.70
N LEU A 79 -3.11 2.62 0.12
CA LEU A 79 -2.03 2.90 -0.84
C LEU A 79 -2.56 3.73 -2.01
N VAL A 80 -3.66 3.29 -2.63
CA VAL A 80 -4.24 3.95 -3.80
C VAL A 80 -4.67 5.37 -3.46
N PHE A 81 -5.44 5.57 -2.39
CA PHE A 81 -5.95 6.90 -2.03
C PHE A 81 -4.84 7.90 -1.72
N TYR A 82 -3.82 7.50 -0.96
CA TYR A 82 -2.75 8.41 -0.59
C TYR A 82 -1.78 8.66 -1.75
N GLU A 83 -1.50 7.69 -2.62
CA GLU A 83 -0.69 7.97 -3.81
C GLU A 83 -1.43 8.90 -4.79
N LEU A 84 -2.73 8.69 -5.01
CA LEU A 84 -3.54 9.60 -5.82
C LEU A 84 -3.60 11.01 -5.20
N THR A 85 -3.70 11.11 -3.87
CA THR A 85 -3.61 12.40 -3.16
C THR A 85 -2.27 13.08 -3.42
N ALA A 86 -1.16 12.36 -3.35
CA ALA A 86 0.17 12.90 -3.67
C ALA A 86 0.25 13.38 -5.12
N LEU A 87 -0.32 12.64 -6.07
CA LEU A 87 -0.37 13.05 -7.47
C LEU A 87 -1.16 14.33 -7.67
N VAL A 88 -2.35 14.46 -7.07
CA VAL A 88 -3.18 15.67 -7.11
C VAL A 88 -2.43 16.86 -6.53
N LEU A 89 -1.79 16.69 -5.37
CA LEU A 89 -0.99 17.75 -4.73
C LEU A 89 0.18 18.21 -5.60
N ARG A 90 0.78 17.29 -6.36
CA ARG A 90 1.90 17.57 -7.25
C ARG A 90 1.49 18.35 -8.50
N VAL A 91 0.40 17.95 -9.16
CA VAL A 91 -0.01 18.51 -10.46
C VAL A 91 -1.03 19.64 -10.34
N GLY A 92 -1.67 19.79 -9.18
CA GLY A 92 -2.76 20.72 -8.95
C GLY A 92 -4.12 20.17 -9.38
N LEU A 93 -5.19 20.69 -8.77
CA LEU A 93 -6.56 20.24 -9.01
C LEU A 93 -7.03 20.42 -10.46
N GLU A 94 -6.56 21.46 -11.13
CA GLU A 94 -6.99 21.78 -12.51
C GLU A 94 -6.43 20.81 -13.55
N GLN A 95 -5.35 20.09 -13.23
CA GLN A 95 -4.59 19.26 -14.18
C GLN A 95 -4.57 17.79 -13.76
N CYS A 96 -5.30 17.42 -12.69
CA CYS A 96 -5.18 16.09 -12.11
C CYS A 96 -5.96 14.99 -12.84
N ASP A 97 -7.01 15.34 -13.58
CA ASP A 97 -7.95 14.36 -14.15
C ASP A 97 -7.25 13.28 -15.00
N ALA A 98 -6.40 13.70 -15.93
CA ALA A 98 -5.68 12.78 -16.80
C ALA A 98 -4.69 11.90 -16.02
N VAL A 99 -3.91 12.50 -15.12
CA VAL A 99 -2.87 11.81 -14.33
C VAL A 99 -3.48 10.83 -13.32
N VAL A 100 -4.59 11.20 -12.70
CA VAL A 100 -5.34 10.34 -11.77
C VAL A 100 -5.98 9.17 -12.52
N SER A 101 -6.62 9.44 -13.67
CA SER A 101 -7.26 8.40 -14.49
C SER A 101 -6.24 7.38 -15.01
N GLU A 102 -5.11 7.86 -15.53
CA GLU A 102 -4.00 7.01 -15.96
C GLU A 102 -3.48 6.14 -14.81
N LYS A 103 -3.31 6.73 -13.61
CA LYS A 103 -2.82 5.99 -12.46
C LYS A 103 -3.81 4.94 -11.94
N ILE A 104 -5.11 5.24 -11.95
CA ILE A 104 -6.16 4.27 -11.61
C ILE A 104 -6.14 3.10 -12.60
N ALA A 105 -6.08 3.39 -13.91
CA ALA A 105 -5.99 2.36 -14.93
C ALA A 105 -4.78 1.44 -14.71
N TRP A 106 -3.62 2.03 -14.39
CA TRP A 106 -2.41 1.27 -14.06
C TRP A 106 -2.60 0.36 -12.83
N TYR A 107 -3.26 0.84 -11.76
CA TYR A 107 -3.55 -0.02 -10.60
C TYR A 107 -4.46 -1.19 -10.96
N CYS A 108 -5.53 -0.95 -11.74
CA CYS A 108 -6.41 -2.00 -12.21
C CYS A 108 -5.65 -3.04 -13.03
N GLU A 109 -4.82 -2.59 -13.97
CA GLU A 109 -3.99 -3.48 -14.79
C GLU A 109 -3.01 -4.31 -13.93
N ARG A 110 -2.38 -3.69 -12.94
CA ARG A 110 -1.48 -4.42 -12.02
C ARG A 110 -2.22 -5.43 -11.15
N LEU A 111 -3.43 -5.11 -10.70
CA LEU A 111 -4.26 -6.06 -9.94
C LEU A 111 -4.64 -7.27 -10.81
N SER A 112 -5.11 -7.04 -12.04
CA SER A 112 -5.40 -8.11 -12.99
C SER A 112 -4.15 -8.95 -13.30
N TYR A 113 -3.01 -8.30 -13.56
CA TYR A 113 -1.75 -8.98 -13.80
C TYR A 113 -1.38 -9.91 -12.63
N TRP A 114 -1.38 -9.41 -11.39
CA TRP A 114 -1.00 -10.23 -10.23
C TRP A 114 -2.03 -11.29 -9.85
N GLN A 115 -3.30 -11.12 -10.23
CA GLN A 115 -4.30 -12.15 -10.09
C GLN A 115 -3.97 -13.40 -10.93
N ASP A 116 -3.41 -13.19 -12.12
CA ASP A 116 -3.08 -14.28 -13.05
C ASP A 116 -1.66 -14.83 -12.87
N HIS A 117 -0.78 -14.11 -12.17
CA HIS A 117 0.66 -14.41 -12.05
C HIS A 117 1.12 -14.57 -10.59
N SER A 118 0.20 -14.79 -9.65
CA SER A 118 0.54 -14.96 -8.22
C SER A 118 1.45 -16.17 -7.98
N ASP A 119 1.28 -17.22 -8.79
CA ASP A 119 1.95 -18.51 -8.63
C ASP A 119 3.24 -18.62 -9.45
N ASP A 120 3.50 -17.67 -10.34
CA ASP A 120 4.68 -17.66 -11.23
C ASP A 120 5.99 -17.44 -10.47
N ARG A 121 5.91 -16.99 -9.22
CA ARG A 121 7.07 -16.71 -8.39
C ARG A 121 7.17 -17.71 -7.25
N GLU A 122 8.30 -18.40 -7.19
CA GLU A 122 8.66 -19.26 -6.07
C GLU A 122 9.01 -18.40 -4.83
N ILE A 123 7.99 -17.84 -4.18
CA ILE A 123 8.10 -17.04 -2.96
C ILE A 123 7.64 -17.87 -1.78
N SER A 124 8.53 -18.03 -0.80
CA SER A 124 8.16 -18.61 0.49
C SER A 124 7.43 -17.55 1.33
N TRP A 125 6.10 -17.59 1.28
CA TRP A 125 5.23 -16.75 2.11
C TRP A 125 5.09 -17.32 3.53
N ALA A 126 4.86 -16.43 4.50
CA ALA A 126 4.52 -16.80 5.85
C ALA A 126 3.22 -17.62 5.87
N LYS A 127 3.16 -18.64 6.72
CA LYS A 127 1.99 -19.55 6.81
C LYS A 127 0.65 -18.83 7.01
N PHE A 128 0.64 -17.69 7.70
CA PHE A 128 -0.59 -16.93 7.95
C PHE A 128 -1.13 -16.21 6.71
N LEU A 129 -0.33 -16.03 5.65
CA LEU A 129 -0.78 -15.49 4.36
C LEU A 129 -1.34 -16.56 3.43
N LEU A 130 -0.99 -17.83 3.66
CA LEU A 130 -1.45 -18.99 2.89
C LEU A 130 -2.72 -19.62 3.45
N ASP A 131 -3.33 -18.97 4.44
CA ASP A 131 -4.47 -19.50 5.18
C ASP A 131 -5.78 -18.97 4.58
N ASP A 132 -6.20 -19.60 3.49
CA ASP A 132 -7.45 -19.29 2.77
C ASP A 132 -8.71 -19.72 3.55
N ALA A 133 -8.55 -20.41 4.68
CA ALA A 133 -9.68 -20.85 5.50
C ALA A 133 -10.33 -19.67 6.26
N ARG A 134 -9.66 -18.52 6.35
CA ARG A 134 -10.24 -17.31 6.94
C ARG A 134 -11.11 -16.59 5.92
N PRO A 135 -12.43 -16.45 6.18
CA PRO A 135 -13.30 -15.74 5.26
C PRO A 135 -12.90 -14.26 5.19
N ASN A 136 -12.79 -13.73 3.97
CA ASN A 136 -12.53 -12.33 3.72
C ASN A 136 -13.71 -11.48 4.26
N PRO A 137 -13.52 -10.68 5.32
CA PRO A 137 -14.60 -9.91 5.93
C PRO A 137 -15.20 -8.86 4.98
N GLU A 138 -14.40 -8.30 4.07
CA GLU A 138 -14.89 -7.35 3.07
C GLU A 138 -15.73 -8.03 2.00
N GLN A 139 -15.32 -9.22 1.55
CA GLN A 139 -16.11 -10.02 0.63
C GLN A 139 -17.50 -10.33 1.23
N LEU A 140 -17.52 -10.82 2.47
CA LEU A 140 -18.77 -11.09 3.20
C LEU A 140 -19.64 -9.83 3.34
N ARG A 141 -19.03 -8.67 3.60
CA ARG A 141 -19.75 -7.39 3.70
C ARG A 141 -20.31 -6.95 2.34
N ASN A 142 -19.59 -7.15 1.25
CA ASN A 142 -20.04 -6.82 -0.10
C ASN A 142 -21.17 -7.74 -0.57
N GLU A 143 -21.10 -9.03 -0.26
CA GLU A 143 -22.17 -9.99 -0.52
C GLU A 143 -23.45 -9.62 0.23
N LYS A 144 -23.36 -9.25 1.52
CA LYS A 144 -24.49 -8.74 2.31
C LYS A 144 -25.10 -7.46 1.72
N HIS A 145 -24.29 -6.51 1.24
CA HIS A 145 -24.81 -5.31 0.61
C HIS A 145 -25.46 -5.58 -0.76
N ARG A 146 -24.99 -6.59 -1.50
CA ARG A 146 -25.61 -7.01 -2.76
C ARG A 146 -26.97 -7.66 -2.53
N THR A 147 -27.10 -8.54 -1.53
CA THR A 147 -28.38 -9.19 -1.19
C THR A 147 -29.40 -8.24 -0.57
N LEU A 148 -28.97 -7.18 0.11
CA LEU A 148 -29.87 -6.12 0.60
C LEU A 148 -30.35 -5.15 -0.49
N LYS A 149 -29.71 -5.15 -1.67
CA LYS A 149 -30.04 -4.30 -2.82
C LYS A 149 -30.76 -5.05 -3.96
N SER A 150 -30.97 -6.36 -3.84
CA SER A 150 -31.75 -7.21 -4.75
C SER A 150 -33.16 -7.43 -4.21
#